data_AF-A0A7J5BYQ9-F1
#
_entry.id   AF-A0A7J5BYQ9-F1
#
_cell.length_a   1.000
_cell.length_b   1.000
_cell.length_c   1.000
_cell.angle_alpha   90.00
_cell.angle_beta   90.00
_cell.angle_gamma   90.00
#
_symmetry.space_group_name_H-M   'P 1'
#
loop_
_entity.id
_entity.type
_entity.pdbx_description
1 polymer ?
#
loop_
_entity_poly.entity_id
_entity_poly.type
_entity_poly.pdbx_seq_one_letter_code
_entity_poly.pdbx_strand_id
1 'polypeptide(L)'
;MTLIPRTPRPAVAARPLIWNRPRLRFLEGAAGGEGGSTPPATPPAGAPAPTPQPPAPAAPAAAAKPEPKSDTVDPYIKQLREENAERRIAAKQAADAKEAAEKHAADLETQLKQLQVDAAVRTIAAKPDINGNASALLDSRALTNKLKSVDPTDAAAVEAAVKEVLEAQPYLKNGPKVPGSSGSATHTGGHTSKAPNLQQSIAQQIEAQLTPKGN
;
A
#
# COMPACT_ATOMS: atom_id res chain seq x y z
N MET A 1 -16.12 12.10 -43.50
CA MET A 1 -16.27 11.16 -42.35
C MET A 1 -16.14 11.98 -41.07
N THR A 2 -17.26 12.28 -40.44
CA THR A 2 -17.36 13.16 -39.26
C THR A 2 -17.43 12.28 -38.02
N LEU A 3 -16.43 12.35 -37.13
CA LEU A 3 -16.40 11.62 -35.86
C LEU A 3 -17.22 12.39 -34.81
N ILE A 4 -18.24 11.73 -34.25
CA ILE A 4 -19.08 12.24 -33.17
C ILE A 4 -18.32 12.11 -31.83
N PRO A 5 -18.19 13.17 -31.01
CA PRO A 5 -17.58 13.05 -29.69
C PRO A 5 -18.53 12.36 -28.69
N ARG A 6 -18.04 11.27 -28.06
CA ARG A 6 -18.72 10.59 -26.95
C ARG A 6 -18.64 11.45 -25.68
N THR A 7 -19.79 11.81 -25.13
CA THR A 7 -19.89 12.42 -23.78
C THR A 7 -19.58 11.41 -22.67
N PRO A 8 -18.91 11.80 -21.57
CA PRO A 8 -18.65 10.93 -20.44
C PRO A 8 -19.91 10.64 -19.61
N ARG A 9 -20.09 9.38 -19.20
CA ARG A 9 -21.15 8.94 -18.26
C ARG A 9 -20.89 9.54 -16.86
N PRO A 10 -21.93 9.98 -16.14
CA PRO A 10 -21.78 10.34 -14.73
C PRO A 10 -21.48 9.11 -13.86
N ALA A 11 -20.60 9.29 -12.88
CA ALA A 11 -20.16 8.27 -11.93
C ALA A 11 -21.31 7.80 -11.03
N VAL A 12 -21.53 6.49 -10.96
CA VAL A 12 -22.41 5.86 -9.96
C VAL A 12 -21.68 5.91 -8.62
N ALA A 13 -22.24 6.65 -7.67
CA ALA A 13 -21.72 6.77 -6.31
C ALA A 13 -21.73 5.41 -5.59
N ALA A 14 -20.56 4.97 -5.13
CA ALA A 14 -20.39 3.78 -4.31
C ALA A 14 -20.96 4.02 -2.90
N ARG A 15 -21.88 3.16 -2.46
CA ARG A 15 -22.40 3.13 -1.09
C ARG A 15 -21.37 2.45 -0.16
N PRO A 16 -21.00 3.03 1.00
CA PRO A 16 -20.16 2.32 1.96
C PRO A 16 -20.97 1.25 2.72
N LEU A 17 -20.47 0.02 2.74
CA LEU A 17 -20.95 -1.05 3.62
C LEU A 17 -20.55 -0.74 5.06
N ILE A 18 -21.48 -0.23 5.87
CA ILE A 18 -21.28 -0.03 7.31
C ILE A 18 -21.53 -1.38 8.01
N TRP A 19 -20.46 -2.09 8.34
CA TRP A 19 -20.52 -3.24 9.25
C TRP A 19 -20.59 -2.74 10.70
N ASN A 20 -21.81 -2.51 11.18
CA ASN A 20 -22.09 -2.16 12.56
C ASN A 20 -22.05 -3.43 13.45
N ARG A 21 -20.90 -3.72 14.08
CA ARG A 21 -20.80 -4.72 15.14
C ARG A 21 -20.70 -4.02 16.49
N PRO A 22 -21.74 -4.06 17.35
CA PRO A 22 -21.64 -3.52 18.70
C PRO A 22 -20.71 -4.41 19.53
N ARG A 23 -19.62 -3.81 20.03
CA ARG A 23 -18.73 -4.41 21.03
C ARG A 23 -19.54 -4.73 22.29
N LEU A 24 -19.57 -6.01 22.67
CA LEU A 24 -19.94 -6.46 24.00
C LEU A 24 -19.08 -5.73 25.04
N ARG A 25 -19.68 -4.82 25.80
CA ARG A 25 -19.08 -4.22 26.99
C ARG A 25 -19.41 -5.13 28.18
N PHE A 26 -18.39 -5.73 28.78
CA PHE A 26 -18.47 -6.28 30.13
C PHE A 26 -18.76 -5.12 31.09
N LEU A 27 -19.91 -5.15 31.76
CA LEU A 27 -20.23 -4.31 32.90
C LEU A 27 -19.88 -5.08 34.16
N GLU A 28 -18.76 -4.70 34.75
CA GLU A 28 -18.34 -5.08 36.09
C GLU A 28 -18.81 -3.98 37.06
N GLY A 29 -19.44 -4.38 38.16
CA GLY A 29 -19.94 -3.46 39.20
C GLY A 29 -20.64 -4.21 40.33
N ALA A 30 -20.03 -4.17 41.52
CA ALA A 30 -20.44 -4.81 42.76
C ALA A 30 -21.28 -3.88 43.68
N ALA A 31 -21.80 -4.47 44.78
CA ALA A 31 -22.50 -3.93 45.97
C ALA A 31 -24.04 -3.83 45.87
N GLY A 32 -24.88 -4.22 46.84
CA GLY A 32 -24.76 -4.76 48.22
C GLY A 32 -26.09 -4.56 48.98
N GLY A 33 -26.53 -5.53 49.81
CA GLY A 33 -27.50 -5.47 50.96
C GLY A 33 -28.95 -4.98 50.71
N GLU A 34 -30.02 -5.26 51.49
CA GLU A 34 -30.34 -6.14 52.62
C GLU A 34 -31.87 -5.97 52.93
N GLY A 35 -32.54 -6.99 53.49
CA GLY A 35 -33.85 -6.94 54.20
C GLY A 35 -35.14 -6.87 53.35
N GLY A 36 -36.27 -7.53 53.63
CA GLY A 36 -36.78 -8.34 54.75
C GLY A 36 -38.33 -8.32 54.74
N SER A 37 -38.97 -9.41 55.19
CA SER A 37 -40.41 -9.56 55.60
C SER A 37 -41.42 -10.26 54.65
N THR A 38 -41.67 -11.55 54.91
CA THR A 38 -42.96 -12.30 54.74
C THR A 38 -43.88 -12.03 55.97
N PRO A 39 -45.15 -12.51 56.15
CA PRO A 39 -45.88 -13.69 55.61
C PRO A 39 -47.43 -13.43 55.43
N PRO A 40 -48.42 -14.39 55.48
CA PRO A 40 -48.40 -15.86 55.47
C PRO A 40 -49.31 -16.56 54.41
N ALA A 41 -49.27 -17.89 54.44
CA ALA A 41 -49.76 -18.90 53.49
C ALA A 41 -51.28 -19.13 53.44
N THR A 42 -51.74 -19.73 52.32
CA THR A 42 -53.05 -20.41 52.17
C THR A 42 -52.82 -21.89 51.81
N PRO A 43 -53.51 -22.86 52.45
CA PRO A 43 -53.30 -24.32 52.29
C PRO A 43 -53.95 -24.93 51.02
N PRO A 44 -53.67 -26.21 50.68
CA PRO A 44 -53.62 -26.70 49.30
C PRO A 44 -54.96 -27.24 48.78
N ALA A 45 -55.25 -27.02 47.50
CA ALA A 45 -56.30 -27.75 46.77
C ALA A 45 -55.68 -28.95 46.04
N GLY A 46 -56.35 -30.10 46.18
CA GLY A 46 -55.81 -31.44 45.96
C GLY A 46 -55.25 -31.75 44.58
N ALA A 47 -54.26 -32.64 44.58
CA ALA A 47 -53.71 -33.26 43.38
C ALA A 47 -54.78 -34.19 42.74
N PRO A 48 -55.14 -34.01 41.47
CA PRO A 48 -55.86 -35.03 40.73
C PRO A 48 -54.94 -36.23 40.45
N ALA A 49 -55.50 -37.43 40.57
CA ALA A 49 -54.82 -38.71 40.41
C ALA A 49 -54.14 -38.87 39.03
N PRO A 50 -52.99 -39.57 38.95
CA PRO A 50 -52.33 -39.83 37.67
C PRO A 50 -53.18 -40.77 36.81
N THR A 51 -53.54 -40.31 35.62
CA THR A 51 -54.11 -41.17 34.57
C THR A 51 -53.07 -42.19 34.12
N PRO A 52 -53.44 -43.49 33.95
CA PRO A 52 -52.52 -44.51 33.48
C PRO A 52 -52.01 -44.20 32.07
N GLN A 53 -50.69 -44.16 31.92
CA GLN A 53 -49.99 -43.94 30.66
C GLN A 53 -50.20 -45.18 29.75
N PRO A 54 -50.67 -45.01 28.51
CA PRO A 54 -50.83 -46.12 27.57
C PRO A 54 -49.46 -46.75 27.26
N PRO A 55 -49.42 -48.08 27.02
CA PRO A 55 -48.17 -48.80 26.77
C PRO A 55 -47.46 -48.23 25.55
N ALA A 56 -46.16 -47.97 25.71
CA ALA A 56 -45.30 -47.43 24.66
C ALA A 56 -45.29 -48.37 23.44
N PRO A 57 -45.47 -47.86 22.21
CA PRO A 57 -45.37 -48.68 21.01
C PRO A 57 -43.97 -49.28 20.88
N ALA A 58 -43.91 -50.53 20.45
CA ALA A 58 -42.66 -51.27 20.26
C ALA A 58 -41.69 -50.51 19.37
N ALA A 59 -40.43 -50.42 19.81
CA ALA A 59 -39.37 -49.75 19.07
C ALA A 59 -39.19 -50.40 17.68
N PRO A 60 -39.16 -49.62 16.59
CA PRO A 60 -38.86 -50.17 15.27
C PRO A 60 -37.45 -50.78 15.28
N ALA A 61 -37.32 -51.94 14.66
CA ALA A 61 -36.06 -52.68 14.53
C ALA A 61 -34.96 -51.76 13.99
N ALA A 62 -33.78 -51.82 14.63
CA ALA A 62 -32.62 -51.02 14.26
C ALA A 62 -32.26 -51.25 12.79
N ALA A 63 -32.42 -50.22 11.97
CA ALA A 63 -31.90 -50.22 10.61
C ALA A 63 -30.38 -50.39 10.66
N ALA A 64 -29.85 -51.30 9.84
CA ALA A 64 -28.43 -51.55 9.71
C ALA A 64 -27.68 -50.24 9.44
N LYS A 65 -26.64 -49.98 10.23
CA LYS A 65 -25.75 -48.84 10.09
C LYS A 65 -25.01 -48.99 8.74
N PRO A 66 -25.14 -48.07 7.77
CA PRO A 66 -24.40 -48.19 6.53
C PRO A 66 -22.91 -48.05 6.85
N GLU A 67 -22.12 -49.06 6.48
CA GLU A 67 -20.67 -49.00 6.54
C GLU A 67 -20.18 -47.84 5.66
N PRO A 68 -19.27 -46.98 6.16
CA PRO A 68 -18.73 -45.89 5.35
C PRO A 68 -17.88 -46.49 4.22
N LYS A 69 -18.22 -46.14 2.98
CA LYS A 69 -17.39 -46.43 1.79
C LYS A 69 -16.06 -45.67 1.94
N SER A 70 -15.06 -46.31 2.55
CA SER A 70 -13.77 -45.73 2.96
C SER A 70 -12.86 -45.37 1.78
N ASP A 71 -13.01 -46.07 0.66
CA ASP A 71 -11.93 -46.13 -0.33
C ASP A 71 -11.80 -44.86 -1.18
N THR A 72 -12.82 -43.99 -1.17
CA THR A 72 -12.83 -42.72 -1.91
C THR A 72 -12.66 -41.48 -1.01
N VAL A 73 -12.86 -41.63 0.31
CA VAL A 73 -12.82 -40.52 1.26
C VAL A 73 -11.37 -40.15 1.62
N ASP A 74 -10.51 -41.15 1.77
CA ASP A 74 -9.10 -40.95 2.11
C ASP A 74 -8.27 -40.18 1.06
N PRO A 75 -8.36 -40.45 -0.26
CA PRO A 75 -7.64 -39.64 -1.25
C PRO A 75 -8.15 -38.20 -1.30
N TYR A 76 -9.47 -37.99 -1.15
CA TYR A 76 -10.06 -36.66 -1.15
C TYR A 76 -9.61 -35.81 0.06
N ILE A 77 -9.55 -36.41 1.26
CA ILE A 77 -9.05 -35.72 2.46
C ILE A 77 -7.58 -35.35 2.32
N LYS A 78 -6.75 -36.21 1.71
CA LYS A 78 -5.33 -35.91 1.45
C LYS A 78 -5.19 -34.70 0.51
N GLN A 79 -5.91 -34.71 -0.61
CA GLN A 79 -5.94 -33.58 -1.54
C GLN A 79 -6.36 -32.27 -0.85
N LEU A 80 -7.42 -32.32 -0.02
CA LEU A 80 -7.88 -31.12 0.69
C LEU A 80 -6.86 -30.59 1.69
N ARG A 81 -6.03 -31.46 2.30
CA ARG A 81 -4.93 -31.04 3.19
C ARG A 81 -3.79 -30.39 2.42
N GLU A 82 -3.43 -30.94 1.26
CA GLU A 82 -2.40 -30.39 0.37
C GLU A 82 -2.80 -29.01 -0.14
N GLU A 83 -4.01 -28.86 -0.67
CA GLU A 83 -4.53 -27.56 -1.13
C GLU A 83 -4.57 -26.51 0.00
N ASN A 84 -4.94 -26.91 1.22
CA ASN A 84 -4.91 -26.00 2.37
C ASN A 84 -3.48 -25.62 2.81
N ALA A 85 -2.52 -26.56 2.71
CA ALA A 85 -1.12 -26.28 2.98
C ALA A 85 -0.56 -25.28 1.96
N GLU A 86 -0.85 -25.48 0.67
CA GLU A 86 -0.48 -24.56 -0.40
C GLU A 86 -1.09 -23.17 -0.20
N ARG A 87 -2.38 -23.08 0.13
CA ARG A 87 -3.04 -21.81 0.42
C ARG A 87 -2.41 -21.08 1.61
N ARG A 88 -1.95 -21.82 2.64
CA ARG A 88 -1.23 -21.22 3.77
C ARG A 88 0.14 -20.69 3.35
N ILE A 89 0.86 -21.42 2.50
CA ILE A 89 2.15 -20.98 1.97
C ILE A 89 1.96 -19.74 1.08
N ALA A 90 1.01 -19.79 0.15
CA ALA A 90 0.69 -18.67 -0.73
C ALA A 90 0.22 -17.43 0.05
N ALA A 91 -0.59 -17.61 1.11
CA ALA A 91 -1.01 -16.50 1.96
C ALA A 91 0.16 -15.87 2.72
N LYS A 92 1.11 -16.67 3.22
CA LYS A 92 2.34 -16.16 3.85
C LYS A 92 3.20 -15.41 2.85
N GLN A 93 3.47 -15.99 1.69
CA GLN A 93 4.24 -15.33 0.63
C GLN A 93 3.59 -14.03 0.16
N ALA A 94 2.26 -13.98 0.04
CA ALA A 94 1.54 -12.77 -0.31
C ALA A 94 1.60 -11.70 0.80
N ALA A 95 1.65 -12.10 2.07
CA ALA A 95 1.85 -11.17 3.19
C ALA A 95 3.28 -10.61 3.19
N ASP A 96 4.30 -11.47 3.05
CA ASP A 96 5.71 -11.07 2.98
C ASP A 96 5.97 -10.15 1.77
N ALA A 97 5.37 -10.45 0.62
CA ALA A 97 5.48 -9.62 -0.58
C ALA A 97 4.82 -8.24 -0.42
N LYS A 98 3.70 -8.15 0.32
CA LYS A 98 3.07 -6.86 0.64
C LYS A 98 3.94 -6.04 1.58
N GLU A 99 4.47 -6.65 2.64
CA GLU A 99 5.37 -5.97 3.56
C GLU A 99 6.63 -5.46 2.84
N ALA A 100 7.21 -6.26 1.93
CA ALA A 100 8.32 -5.83 1.10
C ALA A 100 7.94 -4.67 0.17
N ALA A 101 6.78 -4.75 -0.48
CA ALA A 101 6.30 -3.68 -1.36
C ALA A 101 6.04 -2.37 -0.61
N GLU A 102 5.49 -2.43 0.61
CA GLU A 102 5.27 -1.27 1.48
C GLU A 102 6.59 -0.62 1.90
N LYS A 103 7.61 -1.41 2.25
CA LYS A 103 8.96 -0.89 2.55
C LYS A 103 9.57 -0.20 1.32
N HIS A 104 9.51 -0.84 0.15
CA HIS A 104 9.99 -0.26 -1.08
C HIS A 104 9.26 1.03 -1.47
N ALA A 105 7.94 1.12 -1.24
CA ALA A 105 7.19 2.34 -1.47
C ALA A 105 7.64 3.48 -0.55
N ALA A 106 7.85 3.20 0.74
CA ALA A 106 8.35 4.19 1.69
C ALA A 106 9.76 4.70 1.35
N ASP A 107 10.64 3.80 0.89
CA ASP A 107 11.99 4.17 0.44
C ASP A 107 11.93 5.07 -0.80
N LEU A 108 11.09 4.73 -1.79
CA LEU A 108 10.91 5.53 -3.00
C LEU A 108 10.31 6.90 -2.71
N GLU A 109 9.33 6.99 -1.82
CA GLU A 109 8.77 8.28 -1.39
C GLU A 109 9.84 9.16 -0.72
N THR A 110 10.72 8.58 0.07
CA THR A 110 11.83 9.29 0.71
C THR A 110 12.84 9.80 -0.33
N GLN A 111 13.19 8.97 -1.31
CA GLN A 111 14.07 9.35 -2.42
C GLN A 111 13.45 10.46 -3.27
N LEU A 112 12.16 10.37 -3.59
CA LEU A 112 11.47 11.40 -4.38
C LEU A 112 11.46 12.74 -3.67
N LYS A 113 11.18 12.76 -2.36
CA LYS A 113 11.24 13.98 -1.55
C LYS A 113 12.65 14.58 -1.57
N GLN A 114 13.68 13.76 -1.41
CA GLN A 114 15.07 14.23 -1.46
C GLN A 114 15.41 14.84 -2.83
N LEU A 115 15.05 14.18 -3.92
CA LEU A 115 15.29 14.68 -5.28
C LEU A 115 14.53 15.99 -5.57
N GLN A 116 13.31 16.13 -5.06
CA GLN A 116 12.52 17.36 -5.19
C GLN A 116 13.18 18.52 -4.45
N VAL A 117 13.63 18.31 -3.21
CA VAL A 117 14.40 19.31 -2.45
C VAL A 117 15.66 19.70 -3.22
N ASP A 118 16.43 18.71 -3.69
CA ASP A 118 17.69 18.94 -4.41
C ASP A 118 17.47 19.77 -5.68
N ALA A 119 16.41 19.47 -6.44
CA ALA A 119 16.04 20.21 -7.64
C ALA A 119 15.58 21.64 -7.31
N ALA A 120 14.74 21.82 -6.28
CA ALA A 120 14.27 23.13 -5.85
C ALA A 120 15.42 24.04 -5.38
N VAL A 121 16.32 23.53 -4.55
CA VAL A 121 17.48 24.29 -4.06
C VAL A 121 18.42 24.64 -5.21
N ARG A 122 18.70 23.71 -6.14
CA ARG A 122 19.54 24.00 -7.32
C ARG A 122 18.93 25.07 -8.22
N THR A 123 17.63 24.99 -8.50
CA THR A 123 16.94 25.98 -9.34
C THR A 123 16.91 27.36 -8.70
N ILE A 124 16.68 27.44 -7.39
CA ILE A 124 16.71 28.70 -6.64
C ILE A 124 18.13 29.27 -6.54
N ALA A 125 19.13 28.43 -6.24
CA ALA A 125 20.52 28.87 -6.13
C ALA A 125 21.09 29.38 -7.47
N ALA A 126 20.60 28.87 -8.60
CA ALA A 126 20.95 29.33 -9.94
C ALA A 126 20.34 30.70 -10.30
N LYS A 127 19.36 31.22 -9.54
CA LYS A 127 18.78 32.55 -9.79
C LYS A 127 19.85 33.63 -9.64
N PRO A 128 19.91 34.62 -10.55
CA PRO A 128 20.92 35.67 -10.54
C PRO A 128 20.88 36.52 -9.27
N ASP A 129 19.69 36.71 -8.68
CA ASP A 129 19.50 37.53 -7.47
C ASP A 129 20.02 36.85 -6.19
N ILE A 130 20.14 35.52 -6.20
CA ILE A 130 20.55 34.72 -5.04
C ILE A 130 22.01 34.33 -5.17
N ASN A 131 22.42 33.85 -6.36
CA ASN A 131 23.79 33.50 -6.70
C ASN A 131 24.47 32.63 -5.61
N GLY A 132 23.76 31.60 -5.14
CA GLY A 132 24.25 30.68 -4.10
C GLY A 132 25.01 29.49 -4.68
N ASN A 133 25.97 28.94 -3.95
CA ASN A 133 26.57 27.66 -4.29
C ASN A 133 25.62 26.52 -3.91
N ALA A 134 24.92 25.96 -4.91
CA ALA A 134 23.94 24.90 -4.70
C ALA A 134 24.51 23.67 -3.96
N SER A 135 25.75 23.26 -4.26
CA SER A 135 26.36 22.10 -3.61
C SER A 135 26.64 22.35 -2.12
N ALA A 136 27.13 23.54 -1.78
CA ALA A 136 27.38 23.91 -0.39
C ALA A 136 26.07 24.16 0.38
N LEU A 137 25.02 24.65 -0.29
CA LEU A 137 23.69 24.80 0.29
C LEU A 137 23.07 23.45 0.64
N LEU A 138 23.16 22.45 -0.25
CA LEU A 138 22.63 21.10 -0.02
C LEU A 138 23.35 20.36 1.11
N ASP A 139 24.63 20.63 1.33
CA ASP A 139 25.41 20.06 2.44
C ASP A 139 25.24 20.86 3.76
N SER A 140 24.60 22.03 3.70
CA SER A 140 24.41 22.86 4.90
C SER A 140 23.31 22.30 5.79
N ARG A 141 23.71 21.87 7.00
CA ARG A 141 22.78 21.49 8.08
C ARG A 141 21.77 22.59 8.43
N ALA A 142 22.14 23.86 8.26
CA ALA A 142 21.24 24.98 8.53
C ALA A 142 20.04 24.96 7.57
N LEU A 143 20.29 24.71 6.28
CA LEU A 143 19.25 24.55 5.28
C LEU A 143 18.41 23.31 5.54
N THR A 144 19.04 22.16 5.81
CA THR A 144 18.31 20.92 6.13
C THR A 144 17.36 21.11 7.32
N ASN A 145 17.80 21.83 8.36
CA ASN A 145 16.96 22.08 9.53
C ASN A 145 15.76 22.99 9.23
N LYS A 146 15.95 24.01 8.37
CA LYS A 146 14.87 24.91 7.95
C LYS A 146 13.85 24.21 7.05
N LEU A 147 14.31 23.31 6.17
CA LEU A 147 13.45 22.62 5.22
C LEU A 147 12.61 21.49 5.85
N LYS A 148 12.88 21.07 7.10
CA LYS A 148 12.08 20.04 7.79
C LYS A 148 10.58 20.37 7.88
N SER A 149 10.24 21.65 7.94
CA SER A 149 8.85 22.14 8.02
C SER A 149 8.36 22.78 6.72
N VAL A 150 9.17 22.77 5.65
CA VAL A 150 8.85 23.42 4.37
C VAL A 150 8.49 22.35 3.35
N ASP A 151 7.41 22.57 2.62
CA ASP A 151 7.06 21.74 1.48
C ASP A 151 8.03 22.00 0.32
N PRO A 152 8.72 20.96 -0.22
CA PRO A 152 9.64 21.14 -1.35
C PRO A 152 8.95 21.60 -2.64
N THR A 153 7.62 21.52 -2.74
CA THR A 153 6.86 22.01 -3.89
C THR A 153 6.53 23.51 -3.80
N ASP A 154 6.63 24.11 -2.60
CA ASP A 154 6.44 25.54 -2.41
C ASP A 154 7.75 26.30 -2.69
N ALA A 155 7.90 26.69 -3.96
CA ALA A 155 9.08 27.42 -4.42
C ALA A 155 9.34 28.73 -3.63
N ALA A 156 8.29 29.40 -3.12
CA ALA A 156 8.44 30.64 -2.38
C ALA A 156 8.98 30.39 -0.97
N ALA A 157 8.47 29.36 -0.29
CA ALA A 157 8.95 28.97 1.03
C ALA A 157 10.40 28.44 0.99
N VAL A 158 10.74 27.63 -0.02
CA VAL A 158 12.13 27.16 -0.21
C VAL A 158 13.05 28.34 -0.52
N GLU A 159 12.62 29.31 -1.32
CA GLU A 159 13.41 30.50 -1.63
C GLU A 159 13.66 31.36 -0.39
N ALA A 160 12.65 31.57 0.45
CA ALA A 160 12.80 32.30 1.71
C ALA A 160 13.80 31.61 2.64
N ALA A 161 13.72 30.28 2.78
CA ALA A 161 14.64 29.50 3.60
C ALA A 161 16.09 29.58 3.06
N VAL A 162 16.27 29.51 1.74
CA VAL A 162 17.59 29.65 1.10
C VAL A 162 18.16 31.05 1.33
N LYS A 163 17.35 32.10 1.20
CA LYS A 163 17.78 33.48 1.47
C LYS A 163 18.21 33.67 2.92
N GLU A 164 17.41 33.19 3.87
CA GLU A 164 17.72 33.30 5.30
C GLU A 164 19.04 32.58 5.65
N VAL A 165 19.26 31.38 5.08
CA VAL A 165 20.52 30.65 5.28
C VAL A 165 21.69 31.38 4.64
N LEU A 166 21.53 31.96 3.45
CA LEU A 166 22.59 32.73 2.78
C LEU A 166 22.93 34.05 3.48
N GLU A 167 21.96 34.66 4.17
CA GLU A 167 22.18 35.82 5.03
C GLU A 167 22.95 35.43 6.30
N ALA A 168 22.59 34.30 6.92
CA ALA A 168 23.29 33.79 8.10
C ALA A 168 24.67 33.19 7.79
N GLN A 169 24.87 32.68 6.57
CA GLN A 169 26.09 32.00 6.12
C GLN A 169 26.59 32.55 4.78
N PRO A 170 27.18 33.77 4.77
CA PRO A 170 27.59 34.43 3.53
C PRO A 170 28.60 33.65 2.68
N TYR A 171 29.40 32.78 3.31
CA TYR A 171 30.37 31.94 2.61
C TYR A 171 29.72 30.97 1.62
N LEU A 172 28.43 30.65 1.79
CA LEU A 172 27.67 29.80 0.85
C LEU A 172 27.36 30.49 -0.48
N LYS A 173 27.55 31.81 -0.61
CA LYS A 173 27.46 32.54 -1.89
C LYS A 173 28.68 32.28 -2.79
N ASN A 174 29.80 31.88 -2.20
CA ASN A 174 31.06 31.77 -2.91
C ASN A 174 31.43 30.30 -3.10
N GLY A 175 31.32 29.81 -4.32
CA GLY A 175 31.85 28.50 -4.67
C GLY A 175 31.81 28.22 -6.17
N PRO A 176 32.44 27.11 -6.59
CA PRO A 176 32.50 26.74 -8.00
C PRO A 176 31.08 26.62 -8.55
N LYS A 177 30.74 27.49 -9.50
CA LYS A 177 29.47 27.43 -10.22
C LYS A 177 29.47 26.15 -11.03
N VAL A 178 28.59 25.22 -10.67
CA VAL A 178 28.29 24.08 -11.54
C VAL A 178 27.56 24.67 -12.76
N PRO A 179 28.04 24.43 -14.00
CA PRO A 179 27.38 24.96 -15.18
C PRO A 179 25.91 24.54 -15.18
N GLY A 180 25.02 25.49 -15.47
CA GLY A 180 23.59 25.26 -15.49
C GLY A 180 23.23 24.09 -16.42
N SER A 181 22.39 23.19 -15.91
CA SER A 181 21.79 22.13 -16.72
C SER A 181 20.69 22.73 -17.60
N SER A 182 21.08 23.45 -18.63
CA SER A 182 20.22 23.89 -19.72
C SER A 182 21.04 23.78 -21.00
N GLY A 183 20.61 22.89 -21.89
CA GLY A 183 21.37 22.50 -23.06
C GLY A 183 21.70 23.66 -24.01
N SER A 184 22.99 23.82 -24.27
CA SER A 184 23.59 24.06 -25.59
C SER A 184 25.08 24.29 -25.35
N ALA A 185 25.78 23.27 -24.85
CA ALA A 185 27.21 23.22 -25.08
C ALA A 185 27.36 23.03 -26.58
N THR A 186 27.63 24.09 -27.33
CA THR A 186 28.30 23.97 -28.62
C THR A 186 29.64 23.30 -28.34
N HIS A 187 29.66 21.97 -28.44
CA HIS A 187 30.86 21.16 -28.40
C HIS A 187 31.62 21.42 -29.70
N THR A 188 32.38 22.52 -29.74
CA THR A 188 33.46 22.71 -30.72
C THR A 188 34.66 21.88 -30.27
N GLY A 189 34.68 20.62 -30.68
CA GLY A 189 35.84 19.74 -30.50
C GLY A 189 35.47 18.27 -30.32
N GLY A 190 35.28 17.55 -31.43
CA GLY A 190 35.17 16.10 -31.44
C GLY A 190 34.26 15.59 -32.55
N HIS A 191 34.84 14.88 -33.52
CA HIS A 191 34.19 14.34 -34.71
C HIS A 191 32.80 13.72 -34.45
N THR A 192 31.77 14.21 -35.15
CA THR A 192 30.48 13.52 -35.26
C THR A 192 30.63 12.31 -36.18
N SER A 193 31.16 11.21 -35.66
CA SER A 193 30.73 9.91 -36.16
C SER A 193 29.29 9.72 -35.66
N LYS A 194 28.34 9.96 -36.56
CA LYS A 194 26.91 9.78 -36.33
C LYS A 194 26.68 8.30 -36.01
N ALA A 195 26.51 7.97 -34.74
CA ALA A 195 26.03 6.64 -34.34
C ALA A 195 24.68 6.41 -35.03
N PRO A 196 24.47 5.28 -35.72
CA PRO A 196 23.19 4.98 -36.33
C PRO A 196 22.12 4.97 -35.24
N ASN A 197 21.00 5.63 -35.49
CA ASN A 197 19.87 5.56 -34.58
C ASN A 197 19.38 4.11 -34.47
N LEU A 198 18.64 3.79 -33.40
CA LEU A 198 18.15 2.43 -33.13
C LEU A 198 17.42 1.78 -34.33
N GLN A 199 16.76 2.60 -35.16
CA GLN A 199 16.09 2.12 -36.37
C GLN A 199 17.09 1.71 -37.46
N GLN A 200 18.20 2.44 -37.61
CA GLN A 200 19.29 2.10 -38.53
C GLN A 200 20.11 0.90 -38.04
N SER A 201 20.33 0.75 -36.74
CA SER A 201 21.00 -0.46 -36.20
C SER A 201 20.13 -1.70 -36.38
N ILE A 202 18.81 -1.60 -36.21
CA ILE A 202 17.87 -2.69 -36.48
C ILE A 202 17.86 -3.02 -37.98
N ALA A 203 17.85 -2.02 -38.86
CA ALA A 203 17.91 -2.24 -40.30
C ALA A 203 19.21 -2.95 -40.72
N GLN A 204 20.37 -2.54 -40.20
CA GLN A 204 21.65 -3.19 -40.47
C GLN A 204 21.73 -4.62 -39.93
N GLN A 205 21.13 -4.88 -38.77
CA GLN A 205 21.10 -6.23 -38.19
C GLN A 205 20.15 -7.17 -38.96
N ILE A 206 19.08 -6.64 -39.54
CA ILE A 206 18.20 -7.39 -40.44
C ILE A 206 18.93 -7.68 -41.76
N GLU A 207 19.61 -6.69 -42.33
CA GLU A 207 20.35 -6.83 -43.60
C GLU A 207 21.51 -7.83 -43.49
N ALA A 208 22.26 -7.81 -42.38
CA ALA A 208 23.33 -8.78 -42.10
C ALA A 208 22.83 -10.22 -41.91
N GLN A 209 21.56 -10.42 -41.53
CA GLN A 209 20.96 -11.75 -41.42
C GLN A 209 20.33 -12.24 -42.72
N LEU A 210 20.10 -11.34 -43.69
CA LEU A 210 19.51 -11.66 -45.00
C LEU A 210 20.55 -11.85 -46.10
N THR A 211 21.82 -11.52 -45.88
CA THR A 211 22.92 -11.95 -46.76
C THR A 211 23.43 -13.31 -46.29
N PRO A 212 23.06 -14.44 -46.94
CA PRO A 212 23.82 -15.67 -46.74
C PRO A 212 25.27 -15.38 -47.14
N LYS A 213 26.22 -15.78 -46.29
CA LYS A 213 27.62 -15.92 -46.68
C LYS A 213 27.67 -16.91 -47.86
N GLY A 214 27.59 -16.38 -49.07
CA GLY A 214 27.80 -17.12 -50.30
C GLY A 214 29.30 -17.13 -50.60
N ASN A 215 29.86 -18.34 -50.54
CA ASN A 215 31.13 -18.84 -51.09
C ASN A 215 32.39 -17.97 -50.97
#